data_AF-A0A2N2Y5S4-F1
#
_entry.id   AF-A0A2N2Y5S4-F1
#
_cell.length_a   1.000
_cell.length_b   1.000
_cell.length_c   1.000
_cell.angle_alpha   90.00
_cell.angle_beta   90.00
_cell.angle_gamma   90.00
#
_symmetry.space_group_name_H-M   'P 1'
#
loop_
_entity.id
_entity.type
_entity.pdbx_description
1 polymer ?
#
loop_
_entity_poly.entity_id
_entity_poly.type
_entity_poly.pdbx_seq_one_letter_code
_entity_poly.pdbx_strand_id
1 'polypeptide(L)'
;MSLKIKNQFIGYVLAVFMLLALLNSAYFFLSVVKLTISEWLAFNACSLAIIAYLVCFTCFQITQKHFFLAIALVPLYYYGTMGLFVIPWNAANLFPQITHIVITLNVIWILYVLLKDSSYESTGKGLLVGVLVFVPVFAVVQNYSQLHLAEFRQMLQRVR
;
A
#
# COMPACT_ATOMS: atom_id res chain seq x y z
N MET A 1 4.89 -7.83 -29.67
CA MET A 1 5.27 -8.81 -28.63
C MET A 1 6.11 -8.21 -27.49
N SER A 2 6.96 -7.19 -27.70
CA SER A 2 7.87 -6.67 -26.65
C SER A 2 7.25 -5.75 -25.57
N LEU A 3 6.16 -5.01 -25.86
CA LEU A 3 5.59 -4.06 -24.89
C LEU A 3 4.79 -4.69 -23.74
N LYS A 4 4.05 -5.78 -23.98
CA LYS A 4 3.32 -6.48 -22.90
C LYS A 4 4.27 -7.13 -21.89
N ILE A 5 5.34 -7.76 -22.38
CA ILE A 5 6.38 -8.38 -21.54
C ILE A 5 7.11 -7.31 -20.72
N LYS A 6 7.47 -6.17 -21.33
CA LYS A 6 8.14 -5.06 -20.64
C LYS A 6 7.27 -4.44 -19.55
N ASN A 7 5.97 -4.27 -19.79
CA ASN A 7 5.03 -3.75 -18.79
C ASN A 7 4.87 -4.70 -17.60
N GLN A 8 4.81 -6.02 -17.85
CA GLN A 8 4.72 -7.02 -16.79
C GLN A 8 6.02 -7.08 -15.96
N PHE A 9 7.18 -6.95 -16.60
CA PHE A 9 8.46 -6.89 -15.90
C PHE A 9 8.53 -5.71 -14.91
N ILE A 10 8.10 -4.52 -15.33
CA ILE A 10 8.03 -3.35 -14.43
C ILE A 10 7.11 -3.64 -13.24
N GLY A 11 5.95 -4.25 -13.48
CA GLY A 11 5.03 -4.66 -12.42
C GLY A 11 5.66 -5.61 -11.41
N TYR A 12 6.42 -6.62 -11.88
CA TYR A 12 7.14 -7.54 -10.99
C TYR A 12 8.21 -6.84 -10.16
N VAL A 13 9.03 -5.99 -10.79
CA VAL A 13 10.07 -5.23 -10.09
C VAL A 13 9.46 -4.36 -8.99
N LEU A 14 8.37 -3.64 -9.30
CA LEU A 14 7.67 -2.82 -8.32
C LEU A 14 7.04 -3.66 -7.21
N ALA A 15 6.49 -4.83 -7.53
CA ALA A 15 5.96 -5.76 -6.52
C ALA A 15 7.04 -6.30 -5.59
N VAL A 16 8.24 -6.58 -6.09
CA VAL A 16 9.39 -6.97 -5.26
C VAL A 16 9.78 -5.83 -4.31
N PHE A 17 9.88 -4.59 -4.80
CA PHE A 17 10.16 -3.45 -3.92
C PHE A 17 9.07 -3.23 -2.86
N MET A 18 7.80 -3.42 -3.23
CA MET A 18 6.68 -3.36 -2.28
C MET A 18 6.81 -4.44 -1.20
N LEU A 19 7.15 -5.68 -1.58
CA LEU A 19 7.38 -6.76 -0.63
C LEU A 19 8.56 -6.48 0.30
N LEU A 20 9.68 -5.96 -0.23
CA LEU A 20 10.84 -5.59 0.58
C LEU A 20 10.48 -4.46 1.58
N ALA A 21 9.72 -3.45 1.14
CA ALA A 21 9.24 -2.38 2.02
C ALA A 21 8.32 -2.93 3.12
N LEU A 22 7.42 -3.86 2.79
CA LEU A 22 6.56 -4.54 3.76
C LEU A 22 7.36 -5.32 4.78
N LEU A 23 8.35 -6.11 4.36
CA LEU A 23 9.20 -6.90 5.25
C LEU A 23 10.05 -6.02 6.16
N ASN A 24 10.59 -4.92 5.63
CA ASN A 24 11.33 -3.94 6.44
C ASN A 24 10.43 -3.29 7.51
N SER A 25 9.21 -2.90 7.13
CA SER A 25 8.19 -2.38 8.05
C SER A 25 7.84 -3.43 9.11
N ALA A 26 7.55 -4.67 8.70
CA ALA A 26 7.23 -5.76 9.60
C ALA A 26 8.35 -6.00 10.62
N TYR A 27 9.61 -6.05 10.17
CA TYR A 27 10.76 -6.21 11.06
C TYR A 27 10.84 -5.08 12.09
N PHE A 28 10.71 -3.82 11.66
CA PHE A 28 10.77 -2.69 12.57
C PHE A 28 9.64 -2.72 13.61
N PHE A 29 8.40 -2.84 13.18
CA PHE A 29 7.26 -2.75 14.10
C PHE A 29 7.07 -4.00 14.97
N LEU A 30 7.26 -5.20 14.41
CA LEU A 30 7.02 -6.45 15.13
C LEU A 30 8.22 -6.88 15.98
N SER A 31 9.45 -6.68 15.49
CA SER A 31 10.64 -7.16 16.22
C SER A 31 11.29 -6.08 17.07
N VAL A 32 11.39 -4.85 16.57
CA VAL A 32 12.08 -3.76 17.27
C VAL A 32 11.14 -3.04 18.24
N VAL A 33 9.95 -2.64 17.77
CA VAL A 33 8.93 -1.98 18.61
C VAL A 33 8.10 -2.99 19.41
N LYS A 34 8.08 -4.26 18.99
CA LYS A 34 7.35 -5.37 19.63
C LYS A 34 5.82 -5.19 19.66
N LEU A 35 5.28 -4.62 18.58
CA LEU A 35 3.83 -4.55 18.38
C LEU A 35 3.26 -5.92 17.98
N THR A 36 2.00 -6.12 18.31
CA THR A 36 1.20 -7.19 17.71
C THR A 36 0.93 -6.91 16.22
N ILE A 37 0.56 -7.94 15.46
CA ILE A 37 0.25 -7.81 14.03
C ILE A 37 -0.89 -6.79 13.79
N SER A 38 -1.92 -6.81 14.65
CA SER A 38 -3.04 -5.87 14.56
C SER A 38 -2.60 -4.42 14.79
N GLU A 39 -1.76 -4.17 15.80
CA GLU A 39 -1.24 -2.84 16.08
C GLU A 39 -0.33 -2.35 14.96
N TRP A 40 0.54 -3.21 14.44
CA TRP A 40 1.38 -2.87 13.30
C TRP A 40 0.55 -2.44 12.09
N LEU A 41 -0.47 -3.20 11.72
CA LEU A 41 -1.31 -2.86 10.56
C LEU A 41 -2.16 -1.60 10.79
N ALA A 42 -2.53 -1.31 12.04
CA ALA A 42 -3.27 -0.10 12.36
C ALA A 42 -2.37 1.16 12.34
N PHE A 43 -1.19 1.10 12.98
CA PHE A 43 -0.27 2.23 13.09
C PHE A 43 0.62 2.42 11.85
N ASN A 44 0.78 1.38 11.02
CA ASN A 44 1.45 1.45 9.74
C ASN A 44 0.48 1.06 8.61
N ALA A 45 -0.51 1.92 8.37
CA ALA A 45 -1.57 1.67 7.39
C ALA A 45 -1.07 1.51 5.93
N CYS A 46 0.15 1.99 5.60
CA CYS A 46 0.76 1.71 4.31
C CYS A 46 1.14 0.23 4.14
N SER A 47 1.48 -0.50 5.22
CA SER A 47 1.66 -1.97 5.16
C SER A 47 0.37 -2.68 4.78
N LEU A 48 -0.78 -2.25 5.31
CA LEU A 48 -2.08 -2.78 4.92
C LEU A 48 -2.35 -2.55 3.43
N ALA A 49 -2.06 -1.36 2.92
CA ALA A 49 -2.19 -1.05 1.50
C ALA A 49 -1.24 -1.89 0.62
N ILE A 50 0.00 -2.12 1.06
CA ILE A 50 0.95 -2.98 0.35
C ILE A 50 0.47 -4.43 0.31
N ILE A 51 -0.04 -4.97 1.42
CA ILE A 51 -0.60 -6.34 1.47
C ILE A 51 -1.78 -6.46 0.50
N ALA A 52 -2.73 -5.51 0.56
CA ALA A 52 -3.87 -5.48 -0.35
C ALA A 52 -3.42 -5.46 -1.82
N TYR A 53 -2.41 -4.65 -2.14
CA TYR A 53 -1.82 -4.62 -3.47
C TYR A 53 -1.18 -5.95 -3.87
N LEU A 54 -0.32 -6.56 -3.03
CA LEU A 54 0.35 -7.82 -3.38
C LEU A 54 -0.66 -8.94 -3.65
N VAL A 55 -1.73 -9.02 -2.84
CA VAL A 55 -2.83 -9.96 -3.06
C VAL A 55 -3.52 -9.69 -4.40
N CYS A 56 -3.93 -8.44 -4.65
CA CYS A 56 -4.60 -8.06 -5.89
C CYS A 56 -3.71 -8.24 -7.12
N PHE A 57 -2.42 -7.95 -7.00
CA PHE A 57 -1.44 -8.13 -8.07
C PHE A 57 -1.27 -9.61 -8.40
N THR A 58 -1.17 -10.49 -7.40
CA THR A 58 -1.16 -11.94 -7.63
C THR A 58 -2.46 -12.41 -8.30
N CYS A 59 -3.63 -11.95 -7.84
CA CYS A 59 -4.91 -12.26 -8.49
C CYS A 59 -4.95 -11.75 -9.94
N PHE A 60 -4.40 -10.58 -10.22
CA PHE A 60 -4.24 -10.06 -11.57
C PHE A 60 -3.33 -10.96 -12.41
N GLN A 61 -2.19 -11.44 -11.89
CA GLN A 61 -1.31 -12.34 -12.64
C GLN A 61 -1.99 -13.67 -12.98
N ILE A 62 -2.81 -14.22 -12.07
CA ILE A 62 -3.50 -15.48 -12.30
C ILE A 62 -4.68 -15.31 -13.28
N THR A 63 -5.48 -14.26 -13.09
CA THR A 63 -6.76 -14.09 -13.81
C THR A 63 -6.64 -13.20 -15.05
N GLN A 64 -5.57 -12.42 -15.16
CA GLN A 64 -5.36 -11.36 -16.15
C GLN A 64 -6.49 -10.29 -16.15
N LYS A 65 -7.26 -10.18 -15.05
CA LYS A 65 -8.35 -9.21 -14.93
C LYS A 65 -7.88 -7.90 -14.30
N HIS A 66 -7.87 -6.82 -15.08
CA HIS A 66 -7.54 -5.47 -14.63
C HIS A 66 -8.34 -4.97 -13.41
N PHE A 67 -9.54 -5.52 -13.22
CA PHE A 67 -10.38 -5.36 -12.04
C PHE A 67 -9.61 -5.40 -10.71
N PHE A 68 -8.70 -6.37 -10.53
CA PHE A 68 -7.96 -6.50 -9.27
C PHE A 68 -6.96 -5.36 -9.05
N LEU A 69 -6.29 -4.89 -10.10
CA LEU A 69 -5.40 -3.73 -9.98
C LEU A 69 -6.17 -2.46 -9.61
N ALA A 70 -7.38 -2.31 -10.15
CA ALA A 70 -8.26 -1.19 -9.82
C ALA A 70 -8.74 -1.23 -8.35
N ILE A 71 -9.00 -2.41 -7.78
CA ILE A 71 -9.28 -2.55 -6.34
C ILE A 71 -8.12 -2.03 -5.50
N ALA A 72 -6.89 -2.49 -5.80
CA ALA A 72 -5.69 -2.11 -5.04
C ALA A 72 -5.36 -0.62 -5.10
N LEU A 73 -5.80 0.07 -6.15
CA LEU A 73 -5.54 1.50 -6.33
C LEU A 73 -6.11 2.34 -5.17
N VAL A 74 -7.26 1.95 -4.61
CA VAL A 74 -7.93 2.69 -3.53
C VAL A 74 -7.07 2.79 -2.25
N PRO A 75 -6.65 1.68 -1.61
CA PRO A 75 -5.81 1.75 -0.42
C PRO A 75 -4.39 2.26 -0.72
N LEU A 76 -3.83 1.97 -1.90
CA LEU A 76 -2.51 2.48 -2.28
C LEU A 76 -2.50 4.00 -2.42
N TYR A 77 -3.54 4.58 -3.01
CA TYR A 77 -3.61 6.02 -3.16
C TYR A 77 -3.80 6.70 -1.80
N TYR A 78 -4.74 6.19 -0.99
CA TYR A 78 -5.10 6.78 0.29
C TYR A 78 -4.00 6.64 1.36
N TYR A 79 -3.50 5.43 1.64
CA TYR A 79 -2.48 5.23 2.68
C TYR A 79 -1.05 5.27 2.16
N GLY A 80 -0.86 5.12 0.85
CA GLY A 80 0.45 5.17 0.22
C GLY A 80 0.77 6.54 -0.34
N THR A 81 0.20 6.91 -1.49
CA THR A 81 0.59 8.13 -2.21
C THR A 81 0.31 9.40 -1.42
N MET A 82 -0.82 9.47 -0.69
CA MET A 82 -1.10 10.62 0.17
C MET A 82 -0.01 10.83 1.25
N GLY A 83 0.63 9.75 1.71
CA GLY A 83 1.68 9.78 2.72
C GLY A 83 2.91 10.61 2.31
N LEU A 84 3.21 10.71 1.00
CA LEU A 84 4.28 11.58 0.49
C LEU A 84 4.09 13.07 0.85
N PHE A 85 2.82 13.48 0.97
CA PHE A 85 2.44 14.88 1.18
C PHE A 85 2.06 15.18 2.63
N VAL A 86 1.63 14.17 3.38
CA VAL A 86 1.20 14.31 4.78
C VAL A 86 2.35 14.11 5.76
N ILE A 87 3.28 13.19 5.47
CA ILE A 87 4.41 12.91 6.36
C ILE A 87 5.51 13.97 6.14
N PRO A 88 6.07 14.58 7.20
CA PRO A 88 7.15 15.55 7.04
C PRO A 88 8.41 14.94 6.43
N TRP A 89 9.05 15.69 5.53
CA TRP A 89 10.35 15.35 4.95
C TRP A 89 11.48 15.73 5.91
N ASN A 90 11.90 14.78 6.74
CA ASN A 90 13.04 14.93 7.65
C ASN A 90 13.81 13.60 7.78
N ALA A 91 14.97 13.64 8.44
CA ALA A 91 15.84 12.48 8.60
C ALA A 91 15.14 11.30 9.33
N ALA A 92 14.23 11.58 10.26
CA ALA A 92 13.50 10.54 10.99
C ALA A 92 12.49 9.79 10.12
N ASN A 93 12.00 10.41 9.05
CA ASN A 93 10.98 9.87 8.16
C ASN A 93 11.54 9.41 6.80
N LEU A 94 12.87 9.32 6.64
CA LEU A 94 13.48 8.98 5.35
C LEU A 94 13.03 7.61 4.83
N PHE A 95 13.00 6.59 5.69
CA PHE A 95 12.53 5.24 5.33
C PHE A 95 11.03 5.19 4.97
N PRO A 96 10.11 5.78 5.77
CA PRO A 96 8.73 5.97 5.36
C PRO A 96 8.62 6.65 3.98
N GLN A 97 9.34 7.75 3.74
CA GLN A 97 9.26 8.48 2.47
C GLN A 97 9.72 7.63 1.27
N ILE A 98 10.79 6.85 1.41
CA ILE A 98 11.23 5.91 0.37
C ILE A 98 10.12 4.89 0.07
N THR A 99 9.45 4.37 1.11
CA THR A 99 8.31 3.46 0.95
C THR A 99 7.16 4.11 0.17
N HIS A 100 6.82 5.36 0.51
CA HIS A 100 5.76 6.10 -0.18
C HIS A 100 6.12 6.46 -1.65
N ILE A 101 7.41 6.66 -1.96
CA ILE A 101 7.88 6.80 -3.35
C ILE A 101 7.61 5.51 -4.12
N VAL A 102 8.01 4.35 -3.57
CA VAL A 102 7.79 3.05 -4.21
C VAL A 102 6.30 2.80 -4.46
N ILE A 103 5.44 3.07 -3.45
CA ILE A 103 3.99 2.95 -3.60
C ILE A 103 3.48 3.87 -4.72
N THR A 104 3.95 5.11 -4.77
CA THR A 104 3.49 6.08 -5.78
C THR A 104 3.93 5.70 -7.19
N LEU A 105 5.14 5.17 -7.37
CA LEU A 105 5.57 4.60 -8.64
C LEU A 105 4.68 3.41 -9.05
N ASN A 106 4.25 2.60 -8.07
CA ASN A 106 3.33 1.49 -8.30
C ASN A 106 1.93 1.98 -8.74
N VAL A 107 1.39 3.00 -8.06
CA VAL A 107 0.14 3.67 -8.44
C VAL A 107 0.22 4.22 -9.87
N ILE A 108 1.31 4.91 -10.23
CA ILE A 108 1.51 5.43 -11.58
C ILE A 108 1.53 4.29 -12.61
N TRP A 109 2.22 3.19 -12.30
CA TRP A 109 2.24 2.02 -13.18
C TRP A 109 0.86 1.37 -13.33
N ILE A 110 0.09 1.21 -12.25
CA ILE A 110 -1.28 0.69 -12.30
C ILE A 110 -2.13 1.59 -13.19
N LEU A 111 -2.13 2.90 -12.95
CA LEU A 111 -2.89 3.87 -13.75
C LEU A 111 -2.51 3.78 -15.24
N TYR A 112 -1.21 3.71 -15.53
CA TYR A 112 -0.72 3.54 -16.90
C TYR A 112 -1.28 2.27 -17.56
N VAL A 113 -1.26 1.13 -16.86
CA VAL A 113 -1.81 -0.14 -17.38
C VAL A 113 -3.31 -0.03 -17.61
N LEU A 114 -4.07 0.47 -16.63
CA LEU A 114 -5.52 0.58 -16.71
C LEU A 114 -6.00 1.53 -17.82
N LEU A 115 -5.30 2.65 -18.01
CA LEU A 115 -5.62 3.64 -19.05
C LEU A 115 -5.21 3.16 -20.45
N LYS A 116 -4.06 2.49 -20.56
CA LYS A 116 -3.56 2.02 -21.86
C LYS A 116 -4.40 0.89 -22.45
N ASP A 117 -4.87 -0.02 -21.61
CA ASP A 117 -5.68 -1.15 -22.05
C ASP A 117 -7.18 -0.80 -22.18
N SER A 118 -7.55 0.48 -22.01
CA SER A 118 -8.90 1.06 -22.16
C SER A 118 -10.01 0.24 -21.47
N SER A 119 -9.68 -0.46 -20.39
CA SER A 119 -10.58 -1.41 -19.70
C SER A 119 -11.48 -0.71 -18.69
N TYR A 120 -12.13 0.38 -19.10
CA TYR A 120 -12.83 1.32 -18.22
C TYR A 120 -13.94 0.69 -17.39
N GLU A 121 -14.70 -0.26 -17.94
CA GLU A 121 -15.76 -0.95 -17.19
C GLU A 121 -15.18 -1.80 -16.04
N SER A 122 -14.14 -2.57 -16.33
CA SER A 122 -13.43 -3.41 -15.35
C SER A 122 -12.78 -2.55 -14.27
N THR A 123 -12.17 -1.43 -14.70
CA THR A 123 -11.59 -0.42 -13.81
C THR A 123 -12.64 0.21 -12.89
N GLY A 124 -13.78 0.65 -13.45
CA GLY A 124 -14.86 1.27 -12.68
C GLY A 124 -15.46 0.33 -11.64
N LYS A 125 -15.73 -0.93 -12.04
CA LYS A 125 -16.21 -1.97 -11.11
C LYS A 125 -15.18 -2.26 -10.02
N GLY A 126 -13.91 -2.36 -10.37
CA GLY A 126 -12.83 -2.61 -9.42
C GLY A 126 -12.67 -1.48 -8.42
N LEU A 127 -12.70 -0.23 -8.87
CA LEU A 127 -12.69 0.95 -8.00
C LEU A 127 -13.89 0.98 -7.06
N LEU A 128 -15.10 0.70 -7.55
CA LEU A 128 -16.30 0.67 -6.72
C LEU A 128 -16.21 -0.40 -5.64
N VAL A 129 -15.77 -1.61 -5.97
CA VAL A 129 -15.50 -2.68 -4.99
C VAL A 129 -14.41 -2.26 -4.01
N GLY A 130 -13.33 -1.65 -4.51
CA GLY A 130 -12.24 -1.13 -3.67
C GLY A 130 -12.76 -0.11 -2.65
N VAL A 131 -13.61 0.83 -3.06
CA VAL A 131 -14.24 1.81 -2.16
C VAL A 131 -15.12 1.10 -1.12
N LEU A 132 -16.01 0.20 -1.54
CA LEU A 132 -16.93 -0.50 -0.64
C LEU A 132 -16.20 -1.33 0.42
N VAL A 133 -15.07 -1.95 0.06
CA VAL A 133 -14.27 -2.78 0.97
C VAL A 133 -13.37 -1.92 1.85
N PHE A 134 -12.62 -0.98 1.25
CA PHE A 134 -11.55 -0.30 1.96
C PHE A 134 -12.01 0.92 2.75
N VAL A 135 -13.10 1.61 2.39
CA VAL A 135 -13.59 2.75 3.20
C VAL A 135 -13.97 2.33 4.63
N PRO A 136 -14.72 1.24 4.86
CA PRO A 136 -14.96 0.74 6.22
C PRO A 136 -13.67 0.36 6.95
N VAL A 137 -12.73 -0.27 6.24
CA VAL A 137 -11.41 -0.62 6.79
C VAL A 137 -10.65 0.65 7.22
N PHE A 138 -10.71 1.71 6.42
CA PHE A 138 -10.07 2.98 6.73
C PHE A 138 -10.65 3.59 8.00
N ALA A 139 -11.97 3.56 8.16
CA ALA A 139 -12.63 4.08 9.35
C ALA A 139 -12.21 3.31 10.61
N VAL A 140 -12.14 1.97 10.54
CA VAL A 140 -11.71 1.13 11.67
C VAL A 140 -10.25 1.40 12.03
N VAL A 141 -9.35 1.41 11.05
CA VAL A 141 -7.92 1.67 11.25
C VAL A 141 -7.70 3.07 11.82
N GLN A 142 -8.36 4.08 11.26
CA GLN A 142 -8.25 5.46 11.73
C GLN A 142 -8.74 5.62 13.17
N ASN A 143 -9.90 5.03 13.50
CA ASN A 143 -10.47 5.10 14.83
C ASN A 143 -9.56 4.42 15.86
N TYR A 144 -9.08 3.20 15.55
CA TYR A 144 -8.14 2.47 16.41
C TYR A 144 -6.86 3.27 16.66
N SER A 145 -6.24 3.78 15.59
CA SER A 145 -5.00 4.54 15.68
C SER A 145 -5.15 5.84 16.46
N GLN A 146 -6.32 6.50 16.41
CA GLN A 146 -6.60 7.68 17.23
C GLN A 146 -6.78 7.33 18.71
N LEU A 147 -7.52 6.26 19.01
CA LEU A 147 -7.79 5.82 20.39
C LEU A 147 -6.50 5.39 21.11
N HIS A 148 -5.52 4.82 20.39
CA HIS A 148 -4.31 4.24 20.99
C HIS A 148 -3.04 5.03 20.67
N LEU A 149 -3.18 6.25 20.14
CA LEU A 149 -2.06 7.10 19.73
C LEU A 149 -1.08 7.42 20.88
N ALA A 150 -1.62 7.65 22.08
CA ALA A 150 -0.81 8.02 23.24
C ALA A 150 0.11 6.86 23.67
N GLU A 151 -0.44 5.65 23.73
CA GLU A 151 0.30 4.43 24.08
C GLU A 151 1.38 4.14 23.03
N PHE A 152 1.02 4.22 21.75
CA PHE A 152 1.96 4.03 20.65
C PHE A 152 3.14 5.02 20.69
N ARG A 153 2.89 6.30 21.00
CA ARG A 153 3.97 7.30 21.16
C ARG A 153 4.93 6.93 22.29
N GLN A 154 4.41 6.42 23.42
CA GLN A 154 5.25 5.97 24.52
C GLN A 154 6.10 4.75 24.12
N MET A 155 5.54 3.81 23.37
CA MET A 155 6.28 2.65 22.87
C MET A 155 7.42 3.06 21.94
N LEU A 156 7.17 3.99 20.99
CA LEU A 156 8.20 4.51 20.09
C LEU A 156 9.34 5.23 20.83
N GLN A 157 9.05 5.94 21.92
CA GLN A 157 10.08 6.62 22.70
C GLN A 157 11.03 5.67 23.43
N ARG A 158 10.59 4.44 23.76
CA ARG A 158 11.44 3.43 24.43
C ARG A 158 12.47 2.79 23.50
N VAL A 159 12.28 2.95 22.20
CA VAL A 159 13.05 2.29 21.15
C VAL A 159 14.01 3.27 20.46
N ARG A 160 13.86 4.57 20.74
CA ARG A 160 14.64 5.65 20.13
C ARG A 160 15.89 5.98 20.94
#